data_AF-A0A238BWF0-F1
#
_entry.id   AF-A0A238BWF0-F1
#
_cell.length_a   1.000
_cell.length_b   1.000
_cell.length_c   1.000
_cell.angle_alpha   90.00
_cell.angle_beta   90.00
_cell.angle_gamma   90.00
#
_symmetry.space_group_name_H-M   'P 1'
#
loop_
_entity.id
_entity.type
_entity.pdbx_description
1 polymer ?
#
loop_
_entity_poly.entity_id
_entity_poly.type
_entity_poly.pdbx_seq_one_letter_code
_entity_poly.pdbx_strand_id
1 'polypeptide(L)'
;MSRIEEKLELCFKNGNYYEAHQIYRTLYNRMSNQGKWQELQNMLYSGVLRLLAEKEMASAIDLAELFVDTLEKSKTPVSSVVLDRFEKLLSLLPAQLEKDLEANSEREDRRLQYILSGIKWTKAVGDRKRYRRKGHPELHFRIAKSLWREGNYVNARNHFMYSDSPETFAAFLTEYQLKYGYTAEKDLFIAQTVMQMLCDRKPKSALKLLQSYCDKHPDIRSGFPYPFPLLNFLHFAIICIANKEVTCFTVLVEQYESEINRDPEYKQFLDRIGQIYFDLPQPQIARGGFLGNMIKGLLKTSENESGTTEEFETDSEEVLHIPLNNETECLVGTSKSKLASEVFPKNAAHNDAVPDNMDLD
;
A
#
# COMPACT_ATOMS: atom_id res chain seq x y z
N MET A 1 36.46 28.79 -2.94
CA MET A 1 35.04 28.81 -3.37
C MET A 1 35.00 29.20 -4.83
N SER A 2 34.14 28.59 -5.62
CA SER A 2 34.00 29.00 -7.04
C SER A 2 33.28 30.36 -7.11
N ARG A 3 33.59 31.19 -8.12
CA ARG A 3 32.93 32.51 -8.34
C ARG A 3 31.40 32.45 -8.32
N ILE A 4 30.83 31.28 -8.63
CA ILE A 4 29.37 31.08 -8.66
C ILE A 4 28.81 30.81 -7.27
N GLU A 5 29.54 30.09 -6.41
CA GLU A 5 29.17 29.93 -5.00
C GLU A 5 29.13 31.29 -4.31
N GLU A 6 30.12 32.14 -4.56
CA GLU A 6 30.14 33.51 -4.03
C GLU A 6 28.95 34.34 -4.51
N LYS A 7 28.57 34.19 -5.79
CA LYS A 7 27.37 34.86 -6.33
C LYS A 7 26.10 34.35 -5.66
N LEU A 8 25.94 33.04 -5.48
CA LEU A 8 24.81 32.45 -4.77
C LEU A 8 24.75 32.98 -3.33
N GLU A 9 25.87 32.98 -2.60
CA GLU A 9 25.93 33.53 -1.24
C GLU A 9 25.50 35.00 -1.19
N LEU A 10 25.94 35.80 -2.16
CA LEU A 10 25.53 37.20 -2.23
C LEU A 10 24.03 37.34 -2.51
N CYS A 11 23.46 36.51 -3.40
CA CYS A 11 22.02 36.52 -3.65
C CYS A 11 21.22 36.19 -2.39
N PHE A 12 21.61 35.17 -1.62
CA PHE A 12 20.95 34.83 -0.37
C PHE A 12 21.10 35.93 0.70
N LYS A 13 22.31 36.50 0.87
CA LYS A 13 22.54 37.60 1.83
C LYS A 13 21.73 38.86 1.51
N ASN A 14 21.48 39.12 0.23
CA ASN A 14 20.76 40.30 -0.23
C ASN A 14 19.25 40.06 -0.39
N GLY A 15 18.73 38.86 -0.09
CA GLY A 15 17.31 38.52 -0.29
C GLY A 15 16.90 38.36 -1.76
N ASN A 16 17.86 38.21 -2.68
CA ASN A 16 17.62 38.06 -4.11
C ASN A 16 17.34 36.58 -4.47
N TYR A 17 16.35 35.96 -3.83
CA TYR A 17 16.12 34.52 -3.94
C TYR A 17 15.67 34.05 -5.32
N TYR A 18 14.88 34.87 -6.03
CA TYR A 18 14.53 34.59 -7.42
C TYR A 18 15.77 34.48 -8.31
N GLU A 19 16.74 35.38 -8.15
CA GLU A 19 17.98 35.32 -8.92
C GLU A 19 18.83 34.11 -8.52
N ALA A 20 18.88 33.77 -7.21
CA ALA A 20 19.53 32.55 -6.75
C ALA A 20 18.92 31.30 -7.42
N HIS A 21 17.58 31.23 -7.49
CA HIS A 21 16.85 30.16 -8.16
C HIS A 21 17.20 30.05 -9.65
N GLN A 22 17.23 31.16 -10.39
CA GLN A 22 17.64 31.16 -11.80
C GLN A 22 19.11 30.73 -12.01
N ILE A 23 20.00 31.08 -11.08
CA ILE A 23 21.38 30.60 -11.10
C ILE A 23 21.42 29.08 -10.94
N TYR A 24 20.68 28.49 -9.99
CA TYR A 24 20.60 27.03 -9.84
C TYR A 24 20.08 26.35 -11.10
N ARG A 25 19.03 26.88 -11.76
CA ARG A 25 18.51 26.32 -13.02
C ARG A 25 19.56 26.37 -14.15
N THR A 26 20.32 27.46 -14.23
CA THR A 26 21.41 27.60 -15.20
C THR A 26 22.54 26.60 -14.93
N LEU A 27 22.90 26.42 -13.65
CA LEU A 27 23.90 25.45 -13.21
C LEU A 27 23.46 24.02 -13.51
N TYR A 28 22.20 23.70 -13.28
CA TYR A 28 21.61 22.41 -13.60
C TYR A 28 21.80 22.06 -15.09
N ASN A 29 21.42 22.95 -16.01
CA ASN A 29 21.58 22.69 -17.45
C ASN A 29 23.06 22.49 -17.82
N ARG A 30 23.93 23.39 -17.33
CA ARG A 30 25.36 23.36 -17.63
C ARG A 30 26.05 22.10 -17.09
N MET A 31 25.80 21.75 -15.84
CA MET A 31 26.44 20.60 -15.18
C MET A 31 25.88 19.28 -15.67
N SER A 32 24.59 19.23 -16.03
CA SER A 32 23.98 18.07 -16.70
C SER A 32 24.68 17.81 -18.04
N ASN A 33 24.90 18.85 -18.85
CA ASN A 33 25.61 18.71 -20.12
C ASN A 33 27.08 18.30 -19.96
N GLN A 34 27.69 18.56 -18.79
CA GLN A 34 29.06 18.14 -18.46
C GLN A 34 29.12 16.76 -17.80
N GLY A 35 27.97 16.12 -17.52
CA GLY A 35 27.92 14.84 -16.81
C GLY A 35 28.35 14.91 -15.34
N LYS A 36 28.39 16.09 -14.73
CA LYS A 36 28.81 16.30 -13.32
C LYS A 36 27.69 15.98 -12.34
N TRP A 37 27.18 14.74 -12.40
CA TRP A 37 25.94 14.35 -11.74
C TRP A 37 26.01 14.42 -10.21
N GLN A 38 27.06 13.89 -9.59
CA GLN A 38 27.16 13.84 -8.13
C GLN A 38 27.28 15.23 -7.49
N GLU A 39 28.08 16.12 -8.10
CA GLU A 39 28.20 17.51 -7.69
C GLU A 39 26.85 18.24 -7.85
N LEU A 40 26.18 18.02 -8.98
CA LEU A 40 24.88 18.63 -9.25
C LEU A 40 23.80 18.19 -8.26
N GLN A 41 23.74 16.89 -7.93
CA GLN A 41 22.82 16.37 -6.92
C GLN A 41 23.04 17.02 -5.54
N ASN A 42 24.30 17.13 -5.11
CA ASN A 42 24.65 17.76 -3.84
C ASN A 42 24.29 19.26 -3.82
N MET A 43 24.55 19.95 -4.93
CA MET A 43 24.22 21.37 -5.11
C MET A 43 22.71 21.62 -5.08
N LEU A 44 21.93 20.84 -5.83
CA LEU A 44 20.48 21.01 -5.86
C LEU A 44 19.86 20.70 -4.51
N TYR A 45 20.25 19.58 -3.88
CA TYR A 45 19.77 19.23 -2.55
C TYR A 45 20.05 20.32 -1.51
N SER A 46 21.26 20.88 -1.47
CA SER A 46 21.58 21.99 -0.55
C SER A 46 20.85 23.28 -0.93
N GLY A 47 20.68 23.55 -2.23
CA GLY A 47 19.92 24.69 -2.74
C GLY A 47 18.45 24.66 -2.33
N VAL A 48 17.79 23.51 -2.42
CA VAL A 48 16.41 23.31 -1.95
C VAL A 48 16.30 23.64 -0.45
N LEU A 49 17.20 23.09 0.37
CA LEU A 49 17.18 23.35 1.82
C LEU A 49 17.39 24.83 2.16
N ARG A 50 18.25 25.53 1.42
CA ARG A 50 18.44 26.98 1.59
C ARG A 50 17.20 27.78 1.23
N LEU A 51 16.55 27.47 0.10
CA LEU A 51 15.31 28.15 -0.30
C LEU A 51 14.19 27.90 0.72
N LEU A 52 14.08 26.68 1.25
CA LEU A 52 13.12 26.35 2.31
C LEU A 52 13.38 27.16 3.58
N ALA A 53 14.64 27.34 3.98
CA ALA A 53 15.01 28.14 5.16
C ALA A 53 14.57 29.60 5.03
N GLU A 54 14.60 30.14 3.80
CA GLU A 54 14.17 31.50 3.46
C GLU A 54 12.67 31.57 3.10
N LYS A 55 11.92 30.48 3.26
CA LYS A 55 10.48 30.34 2.96
C LYS A 55 10.10 30.54 1.48
N GLU A 56 11.06 30.34 0.57
CA GLU A 56 10.89 30.40 -0.87
C GLU A 56 10.35 29.08 -1.43
N MET A 57 9.11 28.75 -1.06
CA MET A 57 8.53 27.41 -1.25
C MET A 57 8.39 26.99 -2.72
N ALA A 58 7.90 27.88 -3.59
CA ALA A 58 7.71 27.57 -5.01
C ALA A 58 9.06 27.28 -5.71
N SER A 59 10.07 28.09 -5.41
CA SER A 59 11.44 27.92 -5.91
C SER A 59 12.07 26.62 -5.37
N ALA A 60 11.80 26.27 -4.12
CA ALA A 60 12.26 25.04 -3.50
C ALA A 60 11.64 23.78 -4.15
N ILE A 61 10.33 23.81 -4.46
CA ILE A 61 9.64 22.71 -5.16
C ILE A 61 10.26 22.49 -6.55
N ASP A 62 10.42 23.54 -7.35
CA ASP A 62 11.05 23.43 -8.68
C ASP A 62 12.47 22.86 -8.60
N LEU A 63 13.31 23.31 -7.65
CA LEU A 63 14.65 22.73 -7.48
C LEU A 63 14.62 21.28 -6.99
N ALA A 64 13.63 20.89 -6.19
CA ALA A 64 13.48 19.51 -5.75
C ALA A 64 13.11 18.58 -6.90
N GLU A 65 12.27 19.05 -7.83
CA GLU A 65 11.97 18.34 -9.08
C GLU A 65 13.24 18.17 -9.94
N LEU A 66 14.05 19.23 -10.09
CA LEU A 66 15.34 19.13 -10.79
C LEU A 66 16.32 18.18 -10.11
N PHE A 67 16.31 18.10 -8.78
CA PHE A 67 17.11 17.12 -8.03
C PHE A 67 16.73 15.69 -8.44
N VAL A 68 15.43 15.37 -8.51
CA VAL A 68 14.97 14.03 -8.91
C VAL A 68 15.20 13.74 -10.39
N ASP A 69 14.98 14.73 -11.27
CA ASP A 69 15.32 14.59 -12.69
C ASP A 69 16.81 14.30 -12.89
N THR A 70 17.67 14.92 -12.06
CA THR A 70 19.11 14.62 -12.05
C THR A 70 19.37 13.16 -11.67
N LEU A 71 18.65 12.60 -10.69
CA LEU A 71 18.76 11.17 -10.32
C LEU A 71 18.36 10.27 -11.49
N GLU A 72 17.27 10.61 -12.19
CA GLU A 72 16.77 9.85 -13.36
C GLU A 72 17.76 9.89 -14.54
N LYS A 73 18.25 11.07 -14.91
CA LYS A 73 19.18 11.26 -16.03
C LYS A 73 20.53 10.62 -15.79
N SER A 74 21.03 10.72 -14.58
CA SER A 74 22.29 10.09 -14.18
C SER A 74 22.18 8.58 -13.92
N LYS A 75 20.97 8.01 -13.99
CA LYS A 75 20.67 6.61 -13.64
C LYS A 75 21.24 6.25 -12.26
N THR A 76 21.13 7.17 -11.31
CA THR A 76 21.63 6.98 -9.95
C THR A 76 20.92 5.78 -9.31
N PRO A 77 21.65 4.74 -8.86
CA PRO A 77 21.04 3.60 -8.18
C PRO A 77 20.30 4.01 -6.91
N VAL A 78 19.25 3.28 -6.57
CA VAL A 78 18.54 3.47 -5.30
C VAL A 78 19.48 3.11 -4.14
N SER A 79 19.59 3.99 -3.15
CA SER A 79 20.35 3.76 -1.93
C SER A 79 19.66 4.47 -0.76
N SER A 80 19.92 4.01 0.48
CA SER A 80 19.37 4.64 1.68
C SER A 80 19.66 6.14 1.74
N VAL A 81 20.89 6.55 1.40
CA VAL A 81 21.31 7.96 1.42
C VAL A 81 20.47 8.82 0.47
N VAL A 82 20.21 8.36 -0.75
CA VAL A 82 19.41 9.11 -1.72
C VAL A 82 17.93 9.14 -1.30
N LEU A 83 17.42 8.04 -0.76
CA LEU A 83 16.05 7.97 -0.23
C LEU A 83 15.86 8.84 1.01
N ASP A 84 16.85 8.95 1.90
CA ASP A 84 16.84 9.82 3.07
C ASP A 84 16.78 11.30 2.65
N ARG A 85 17.55 11.67 1.62
CA ARG A 85 17.45 13.01 1.01
C ARG A 85 16.07 13.25 0.41
N PHE A 86 15.56 12.28 -0.34
CA PHE A 86 14.23 12.39 -0.96
C PHE A 86 13.13 12.59 0.09
N GLU A 87 13.11 11.76 1.13
CA GLU A 87 12.14 11.83 2.24
C GLU A 87 12.27 13.13 3.03
N LYS A 88 13.51 13.56 3.30
CA LYS A 88 13.74 14.85 3.98
C LYS A 88 13.16 16.01 3.17
N LEU A 89 13.41 16.07 1.86
CA LEU A 89 12.79 17.11 1.02
C LEU A 89 11.27 16.98 1.02
N LEU A 90 10.71 15.78 0.84
CA LEU A 90 9.26 15.55 0.85
C LEU A 90 8.60 16.07 2.14
N SER A 91 9.25 15.85 3.29
CA SER A 91 8.75 16.26 4.61
C SER A 91 8.81 17.78 4.86
N LEU A 92 9.69 18.49 4.15
CA LEU A 92 9.89 19.93 4.30
C LEU A 92 9.14 20.74 3.24
N LEU A 93 8.93 20.16 2.06
CA LEU A 93 8.13 20.78 1.00
C LEU A 93 6.67 20.85 1.44
N PRO A 94 5.98 21.98 1.22
CA PRO A 94 4.59 22.09 1.60
C PRO A 94 3.69 21.38 0.58
N ALA A 95 2.67 20.67 1.07
CA ALA A 95 1.66 20.07 0.22
C ALA A 95 0.79 21.11 -0.50
N GLN A 96 0.66 22.31 0.08
CA GLN A 96 -0.14 23.43 -0.41
C GLN A 96 0.63 24.73 -0.22
N LEU A 97 0.50 25.67 -1.15
CA LEU A 97 1.02 27.04 -0.98
C LEU A 97 -0.07 27.94 -0.42
N GLU A 98 0.30 29.03 0.27
CA GLU A 98 -0.67 29.99 0.85
C GLU A 98 -1.64 30.54 -0.20
N LYS A 99 -1.14 30.80 -1.42
CA LYS A 99 -1.95 31.26 -2.56
C LYS A 99 -3.01 30.25 -3.01
N ASP A 100 -2.82 28.96 -2.72
CA ASP A 100 -3.78 27.90 -3.06
C ASP A 100 -4.98 27.91 -2.09
N LEU A 101 -4.79 28.42 -0.87
CA LEU A 101 -5.84 28.53 0.14
C LEU A 101 -6.90 29.58 -0.23
N GLU A 102 -6.51 30.60 -1.00
CA GLU A 102 -7.39 31.70 -1.40
C GLU A 102 -8.27 31.37 -2.61
N ALA A 103 -7.87 30.38 -3.43
CA ALA A 103 -8.42 30.19 -4.77
C ALA A 103 -9.65 29.26 -4.87
N ASN A 104 -10.13 28.64 -3.78
CA ASN A 104 -11.27 27.69 -3.77
C ASN A 104 -11.23 26.60 -4.86
N SER A 105 -10.05 26.33 -5.42
CA SER A 105 -9.83 25.31 -6.46
C SER A 105 -9.52 23.97 -5.80
N GLU A 106 -9.71 22.89 -6.55
CA GLU A 106 -9.34 21.54 -6.10
C GLU A 106 -7.89 21.54 -5.60
N ARG A 107 -7.73 21.12 -4.34
CA ARG A 107 -6.49 21.17 -3.57
C ARG A 107 -5.47 20.16 -4.12
N GLU A 108 -4.82 20.50 -5.22
CA GLU A 108 -3.76 19.68 -5.80
C GLU A 108 -2.51 19.70 -4.91
N ASP A 109 -2.00 18.52 -4.54
CA ASP A 109 -0.75 18.42 -3.76
C ASP A 109 0.41 18.91 -4.63
N ARG A 110 1.03 20.02 -4.24
CA ARG A 110 2.14 20.65 -4.99
C ARG A 110 3.38 19.78 -5.08
N ARG A 111 3.47 18.72 -4.27
CA ARG A 111 4.58 17.75 -4.29
C ARG A 111 4.29 16.58 -5.25
N LEU A 112 3.12 16.53 -5.89
CA LEU A 112 2.72 15.42 -6.75
C LEU A 112 3.75 15.15 -7.85
N GLN A 113 4.22 16.17 -8.56
CA GLN A 113 5.22 15.99 -9.62
C GLN A 113 6.57 15.50 -9.08
N TYR A 114 6.99 16.00 -7.92
CA TYR A 114 8.17 15.51 -7.20
C TYR A 114 8.04 14.02 -6.83
N ILE A 115 6.89 13.61 -6.30
CA ILE A 115 6.58 12.21 -5.96
C ILE A 115 6.59 11.32 -7.21
N LEU A 116 5.86 11.72 -8.25
CA LEU A 116 5.75 10.96 -9.50
C LEU A 116 7.11 10.82 -10.20
N SER A 117 7.91 11.88 -10.21
CA SER A 117 9.28 11.85 -10.73
C SER A 117 10.16 10.90 -9.91
N GLY A 118 9.98 10.84 -8.59
CA GLY A 118 10.69 9.90 -7.72
C GLY A 118 10.36 8.45 -8.08
N ILE A 119 9.08 8.14 -8.23
CA ILE A 119 8.64 6.80 -8.67
C ILE A 119 9.20 6.48 -10.06
N LYS A 120 9.13 7.42 -11.01
CA LYS A 120 9.68 7.26 -12.35
C LYS A 120 11.18 6.99 -12.34
N TRP A 121 11.95 7.72 -11.54
CA TRP A 121 13.37 7.48 -11.34
C TRP A 121 13.63 6.04 -10.86
N THR A 122 12.94 5.60 -9.80
CA THR A 122 13.16 4.26 -9.25
C THR A 122 12.74 3.14 -10.20
N LYS A 123 11.72 3.36 -11.04
CA LYS A 123 11.37 2.44 -12.14
C LYS A 123 12.51 2.34 -13.15
N ALA A 124 13.10 3.48 -13.53
CA ALA A 124 14.15 3.54 -14.54
C ALA A 124 15.46 2.86 -14.13
N VAL A 125 15.74 2.76 -12.82
CA VAL A 125 16.95 2.13 -12.28
C VAL A 125 16.68 0.80 -11.55
N GLY A 126 15.44 0.30 -11.61
CA GLY A 126 15.03 -0.91 -10.90
C GLY A 126 15.77 -2.18 -11.36
N ASP A 127 16.35 -2.91 -10.43
CA ASP A 127 17.07 -4.17 -10.67
C ASP A 127 16.12 -5.38 -10.84
N ARG A 128 14.90 -5.30 -10.29
CA ARG A 128 13.85 -6.33 -10.44
C ARG A 128 12.73 -5.94 -11.40
N LYS A 129 12.09 -6.94 -12.02
CA LYS A 129 10.91 -6.74 -12.90
C LYS A 129 9.80 -5.98 -12.17
N ARG A 130 9.54 -6.32 -10.90
CA ARG A 130 8.55 -5.63 -10.06
C ARG A 130 8.88 -4.15 -9.88
N TYR A 131 10.14 -3.82 -9.59
CA TYR A 131 10.58 -2.43 -9.41
C TYR A 131 10.52 -1.63 -10.71
N ARG A 132 10.91 -2.22 -11.84
CA ARG A 132 10.81 -1.54 -13.15
C ARG A 132 9.37 -1.20 -13.54
N ARG A 133 8.39 -2.02 -13.13
CA ARG A 133 6.96 -1.79 -13.40
C ARG A 133 6.34 -0.77 -12.44
N LYS A 134 6.63 -0.87 -11.14
CA LYS A 134 5.88 -0.16 -10.09
C LYS A 134 6.67 0.91 -9.34
N GLY A 135 8.00 0.80 -9.30
CA GLY A 135 8.87 1.65 -8.49
C GLY A 135 9.50 0.86 -7.34
N HIS A 136 10.47 1.46 -6.67
CA HIS A 136 11.16 0.80 -5.55
C HIS A 136 10.28 0.81 -4.29
N PRO A 137 10.09 -0.33 -3.60
CA PRO A 137 9.16 -0.48 -2.47
C PRO A 137 9.51 0.43 -1.29
N GLU A 138 10.81 0.62 -1.01
CA GLU A 138 11.26 1.52 0.06
C GLU A 138 10.90 2.99 -0.21
N LEU A 139 10.90 3.44 -1.47
CA LEU A 139 10.46 4.79 -1.79
C LEU A 139 8.95 4.93 -1.56
N HIS A 140 8.17 3.94 -2.01
CA HIS A 140 6.74 3.88 -1.74
C HIS A 140 6.44 3.89 -0.23
N PHE A 141 7.20 3.13 0.56
CA PHE A 141 7.06 3.09 2.03
C PHE A 141 7.26 4.46 2.67
N ARG A 142 8.31 5.19 2.29
CA ARG A 142 8.62 6.53 2.82
C ARG A 142 7.56 7.56 2.44
N ILE A 143 7.10 7.54 1.18
CA ILE A 143 5.99 8.39 0.72
C ILE A 143 4.71 8.08 1.51
N ALA A 144 4.36 6.80 1.64
CA ALA A 144 3.16 6.36 2.35
C ALA A 144 3.17 6.84 3.81
N LYS A 145 4.30 6.71 4.51
CA LYS A 145 4.45 7.21 5.89
C LYS A 145 4.34 8.72 6.00
N SER A 146 4.90 9.48 5.05
CA SER A 146 4.74 10.95 5.06
C SER A 146 3.27 11.32 4.92
N LEU A 147 2.60 10.78 3.90
CA LEU A 147 1.18 11.03 3.63
C LEU A 147 0.27 10.58 4.78
N TRP A 148 0.58 9.46 5.42
CA TRP A 148 -0.15 8.98 6.59
C TRP A 148 -0.03 9.95 7.78
N ARG A 149 1.18 10.43 8.09
CA ARG A 149 1.38 11.43 9.17
C ARG A 149 0.61 12.73 8.91
N GLU A 150 0.42 13.07 7.65
CA GLU A 150 -0.33 14.24 7.20
C GLU A 150 -1.85 14.01 7.13
N GLY A 151 -2.32 12.79 7.40
CA GLY A 151 -3.75 12.43 7.33
C GLY A 151 -4.27 12.19 5.91
N ASN A 152 -3.39 12.09 4.90
CA ASN A 152 -3.77 11.74 3.54
C ASN A 152 -3.85 10.21 3.35
N TYR A 153 -4.86 9.59 3.97
CA TYR A 153 -5.01 8.13 4.02
C TYR A 153 -5.19 7.48 2.65
N VAL A 154 -5.95 8.11 1.74
CA VAL A 154 -6.23 7.52 0.42
C VAL A 154 -4.94 7.36 -0.37
N ASN A 155 -4.13 8.42 -0.47
CA ASN A 155 -2.85 8.33 -1.17
C ASN A 155 -1.82 7.48 -0.40
N ALA A 156 -1.81 7.54 0.93
CA ALA A 156 -0.96 6.68 1.75
C ALA A 156 -1.23 5.20 1.49
N ARG A 157 -2.52 4.77 1.46
CA ARG A 157 -2.92 3.39 1.14
C ARG A 157 -2.39 2.96 -0.22
N ASN A 158 -2.55 3.80 -1.23
CA ASN A 158 -2.08 3.52 -2.60
C ASN A 158 -0.56 3.28 -2.65
N HIS A 159 0.23 4.04 -1.88
CA HIS A 159 1.67 3.80 -1.79
C HIS A 159 2.01 2.57 -0.94
N PHE A 160 1.32 2.33 0.18
CA PHE A 160 1.55 1.15 1.01
C PHE A 160 1.36 -0.17 0.24
N MET A 161 0.39 -0.25 -0.67
CA MET A 161 0.19 -1.42 -1.56
C MET A 161 1.45 -1.83 -2.32
N TYR A 162 2.28 -0.86 -2.70
CA TYR A 162 3.53 -1.08 -3.43
C TYR A 162 4.76 -1.13 -2.54
N SER A 163 4.61 -0.92 -1.23
CA SER A 163 5.68 -1.11 -0.25
C SER A 163 5.83 -2.58 0.14
N ASP A 164 6.97 -2.92 0.75
CA ASP A 164 7.24 -4.26 1.31
C ASP A 164 7.34 -4.17 2.84
N SER A 165 6.32 -3.58 3.47
CA SER A 165 6.24 -3.40 4.92
C SER A 165 4.85 -3.76 5.47
N PRO A 166 4.43 -5.03 5.36
CA PRO A 166 3.08 -5.47 5.70
C PRO A 166 2.69 -5.17 7.15
N GLU A 167 3.62 -5.20 8.11
CA GLU A 167 3.33 -4.93 9.52
C GLU A 167 2.97 -3.45 9.74
N THR A 168 3.68 -2.54 9.08
CA THR A 168 3.36 -1.10 9.16
C THR A 168 2.09 -0.80 8.38
N PHE A 169 1.89 -1.47 7.25
CA PHE A 169 0.66 -1.33 6.49
C PHE A 169 -0.56 -1.84 7.28
N ALA A 170 -0.42 -2.93 8.05
CA ALA A 170 -1.46 -3.38 8.97
C ALA A 170 -1.79 -2.32 10.03
N ALA A 171 -0.77 -1.68 10.62
CA ALA A 171 -0.99 -0.59 11.59
C ALA A 171 -1.72 0.60 10.95
N PHE A 172 -1.33 0.96 9.73
CA PHE A 172 -2.03 1.97 8.94
C PHE A 172 -3.49 1.60 8.68
N LEU A 173 -3.77 0.37 8.21
CA LEU A 173 -5.14 -0.08 7.92
C LEU A 173 -6.01 -0.11 9.17
N THR A 174 -5.45 -0.52 10.31
CA THR A 174 -6.16 -0.48 11.60
C THR A 174 -6.54 0.96 11.95
N GLU A 175 -5.60 1.89 11.88
CA GLU A 175 -5.91 3.30 12.15
C GLU A 175 -6.92 3.87 11.13
N TYR A 176 -6.76 3.53 9.85
CA TYR A 176 -7.61 4.01 8.79
C TYR A 176 -9.06 3.52 8.95
N GLN A 177 -9.23 2.24 9.26
CA GLN A 177 -10.54 1.65 9.57
C GLN A 177 -11.15 2.28 10.82
N LEU A 178 -10.40 2.46 11.90
CA LEU A 178 -10.93 3.02 13.15
C LEU A 178 -11.38 4.49 13.00
N LYS A 179 -10.73 5.25 12.12
CA LYS A 179 -11.05 6.67 11.89
C LYS A 179 -12.18 6.89 10.87
N TYR A 180 -12.26 6.07 9.83
CA TYR A 180 -13.15 6.34 8.68
C TYR A 180 -14.05 5.18 8.27
N GLY A 181 -13.82 3.97 8.79
CA GLY A 181 -14.62 2.79 8.49
C GLY A 181 -15.75 2.57 9.50
N TYR A 182 -16.77 1.82 9.10
CA TYR A 182 -17.76 1.34 10.05
C TYR A 182 -17.18 0.20 10.90
N THR A 183 -17.65 0.10 12.15
CA THR A 183 -17.19 -0.95 13.08
C THR A 183 -17.52 -2.36 12.59
N ALA A 184 -18.57 -2.53 11.79
CA ALA A 184 -18.95 -3.80 11.19
C ALA A 184 -18.09 -4.22 9.99
N GLU A 185 -17.23 -3.33 9.47
CA GLU A 185 -16.49 -3.54 8.23
C GLU A 185 -15.00 -3.84 8.45
N LYS A 186 -14.58 -4.08 9.70
CA LYS A 186 -13.17 -4.32 10.04
C LYS A 186 -12.53 -5.47 9.24
N ASP A 187 -13.30 -6.52 8.97
CA ASP A 187 -12.86 -7.64 8.15
C ASP A 187 -12.87 -7.31 6.65
N LEU A 188 -13.81 -6.49 6.17
CA LEU A 188 -13.85 -6.03 4.78
C LEU A 188 -12.65 -5.15 4.39
N PHE A 189 -12.21 -4.26 5.28
CA PHE A 189 -11.06 -3.37 5.05
C PHE A 189 -9.78 -4.15 4.73
N ILE A 190 -9.50 -5.19 5.51
CA ILE A 190 -8.34 -6.04 5.29
C ILE A 190 -8.56 -7.01 4.13
N ALA A 191 -9.78 -7.54 3.94
CA ALA A 191 -10.11 -8.47 2.87
C ALA A 191 -9.85 -7.90 1.49
N GLN A 192 -10.37 -6.70 1.20
CA GLN A 192 -10.13 -6.03 -0.08
C GLN A 192 -8.61 -5.84 -0.32
N THR A 193 -7.88 -5.45 0.71
CA THR A 193 -6.43 -5.20 0.62
C THR A 193 -5.63 -6.48 0.37
N VAL A 194 -5.94 -7.56 1.09
CA VAL A 194 -5.31 -8.88 0.89
C VAL A 194 -5.59 -9.40 -0.51
N MET A 195 -6.83 -9.34 -0.99
CA MET A 195 -7.18 -9.78 -2.35
C MET A 195 -6.47 -8.96 -3.43
N GLN A 196 -6.36 -7.64 -3.26
CA GLN A 196 -5.59 -6.78 -4.16
C GLN A 196 -4.10 -7.16 -4.18
N MET A 197 -3.49 -7.44 -3.02
CA MET A 197 -2.10 -7.90 -2.96
C MET A 197 -1.90 -9.27 -3.62
N LEU A 198 -2.88 -10.17 -3.51
CA LEU A 198 -2.85 -11.46 -4.21
C LEU A 198 -2.94 -11.27 -5.72
N CYS A 199 -3.77 -10.34 -6.20
CA CYS A 199 -3.82 -9.96 -7.62
C CYS A 199 -2.49 -9.34 -8.12
N ASP A 200 -1.76 -8.68 -7.23
CA ASP A 200 -0.42 -8.11 -7.47
C ASP A 200 0.73 -9.12 -7.25
N ARG A 201 0.42 -10.42 -7.13
CA ARG A 201 1.39 -11.52 -6.99
C ARG A 201 2.25 -11.43 -5.71
N LYS A 202 1.66 -10.98 -4.60
CA LYS A 202 2.34 -10.86 -3.30
C LYS A 202 1.74 -11.76 -2.21
N PRO A 203 1.69 -13.10 -2.37
CA PRO A 203 1.01 -13.97 -1.41
C PRO A 203 1.68 -14.01 -0.04
N LYS A 204 3.02 -13.97 0.03
CA LYS A 204 3.74 -13.94 1.30
C LYS A 204 3.46 -12.65 2.08
N SER A 205 3.58 -11.50 1.42
CA SER A 205 3.29 -10.21 2.05
C SER A 205 1.80 -10.07 2.41
N ALA A 206 0.89 -10.62 1.60
CA ALA A 206 -0.54 -10.65 1.89
C ALA A 206 -0.86 -11.46 3.16
N LEU A 207 -0.24 -12.65 3.34
CA LEU A 207 -0.39 -13.44 4.56
C LEU A 207 0.12 -12.68 5.78
N LYS A 208 1.31 -12.07 5.66
CA LYS A 208 1.90 -11.33 6.77
C LYS A 208 1.08 -10.09 7.15
N LEU A 209 0.50 -9.42 6.16
CA LEU A 209 -0.43 -8.30 6.36
C LEU A 209 -1.67 -8.77 7.11
N LEU A 210 -2.33 -9.84 6.65
CA LEU A 210 -3.52 -10.41 7.28
C LEU A 210 -3.27 -10.75 8.76
N GLN A 211 -2.19 -11.50 9.04
CA GLN A 211 -1.80 -11.86 10.40
C GLN A 211 -1.56 -10.62 11.26
N SER A 212 -0.73 -9.70 10.77
CA SER A 212 -0.38 -8.48 11.50
C SER A 212 -1.60 -7.59 11.78
N TYR A 213 -2.56 -7.53 10.86
CA TYR A 213 -3.80 -6.80 11.04
C TYR A 213 -4.66 -7.43 12.13
N CYS A 214 -4.86 -8.75 12.08
CA CYS A 214 -5.66 -9.48 13.07
C CYS A 214 -5.06 -9.41 14.48
N ASP A 215 -3.72 -9.46 14.59
CA ASP A 215 -3.02 -9.34 15.85
C ASP A 215 -3.15 -7.93 16.46
N LYS A 216 -3.08 -6.89 15.62
CA LYS A 216 -3.06 -5.49 16.06
C LYS A 216 -4.43 -4.86 16.24
N HIS A 217 -5.42 -5.28 15.46
CA HIS A 217 -6.74 -4.65 15.44
C HIS A 217 -7.43 -4.84 16.79
N PRO A 218 -7.88 -3.76 17.47
CA PRO A 218 -8.34 -3.82 18.87
C PRO A 218 -9.54 -4.75 19.08
N ASP A 219 -10.42 -4.88 18.09
CA ASP A 219 -11.62 -5.73 18.17
C ASP A 219 -11.44 -7.15 17.60
N ILE A 220 -10.24 -7.49 17.11
CA ILE A 220 -9.95 -8.84 16.58
C ILE A 220 -9.01 -9.53 17.57
N ARG A 221 -7.80 -8.98 17.75
CA ARG A 221 -6.73 -9.44 18.68
C ARG A 221 -6.64 -10.96 18.79
N SER A 222 -6.58 -11.62 17.66
CA SER A 222 -6.69 -13.08 17.58
C SER A 222 -5.79 -13.60 16.49
N GLY A 223 -5.05 -14.67 16.81
CA GLY A 223 -4.36 -15.48 15.83
C GLY A 223 -5.34 -16.38 15.06
N PHE A 224 -4.84 -17.05 14.03
CA PHE A 224 -5.64 -18.02 13.30
C PHE A 224 -5.98 -19.24 14.20
N PRO A 225 -7.23 -19.77 14.20
CA PRO A 225 -8.40 -19.30 13.44
C PRO A 225 -9.04 -18.05 14.04
N TYR A 226 -9.51 -17.16 13.16
CA TYR A 226 -10.06 -15.85 13.49
C TYR A 226 -11.55 -15.92 13.84
N PRO A 227 -12.07 -14.93 14.59
CA PRO A 227 -13.51 -14.86 14.93
C PRO A 227 -14.40 -14.46 13.73
N PHE A 228 -13.82 -14.07 12.59
CA PHE A 228 -14.53 -13.64 11.39
C PHE A 228 -14.38 -14.66 10.26
N PRO A 229 -15.48 -15.24 9.74
CA PRO A 229 -15.43 -16.23 8.67
C PRO A 229 -14.69 -15.74 7.42
N LEU A 230 -14.88 -14.48 7.01
CA LEU A 230 -14.16 -13.90 5.88
C LEU A 230 -12.63 -13.89 6.07
N LEU A 231 -12.13 -13.67 7.29
CA LEU A 231 -10.69 -13.70 7.55
C LEU A 231 -10.12 -15.11 7.48
N ASN A 232 -10.90 -16.11 7.93
CA ASN A 232 -10.54 -17.53 7.79
C ASN A 232 -10.51 -17.93 6.32
N PHE A 233 -11.49 -17.48 5.52
CA PHE A 233 -11.49 -17.67 4.08
C PHE A 233 -10.19 -17.16 3.43
N LEU A 234 -9.77 -15.92 3.72
CA LEU A 234 -8.53 -15.36 3.17
C LEU A 234 -7.31 -16.19 3.56
N HIS A 235 -7.23 -16.61 4.83
CA HIS A 235 -6.11 -17.42 5.32
C HIS A 235 -6.02 -18.75 4.57
N PHE A 236 -7.14 -19.48 4.46
CA PHE A 236 -7.19 -20.74 3.72
C PHE A 236 -6.95 -20.56 2.21
N ALA A 237 -7.45 -19.47 1.62
CA ALA A 237 -7.21 -19.17 0.21
C ALA A 237 -5.71 -18.99 -0.08
N ILE A 238 -4.99 -18.30 0.82
CA ILE A 238 -3.54 -18.15 0.73
C ILE A 238 -2.81 -19.49 0.90
N ILE A 239 -3.27 -20.38 1.78
CA ILE A 239 -2.73 -21.74 1.91
C ILE A 239 -2.92 -22.53 0.62
N CYS A 240 -4.10 -22.45 -0.02
CA CYS A 240 -4.34 -23.11 -1.30
C CYS A 240 -3.39 -22.58 -2.38
N ILE A 241 -3.15 -21.26 -2.42
CA ILE A 241 -2.19 -20.63 -3.34
C ILE A 241 -0.77 -21.14 -3.09
N ALA A 242 -0.33 -21.20 -1.84
CA ALA A 242 1.03 -21.66 -1.48
C ALA A 242 1.28 -23.12 -1.89
N ASN A 243 0.24 -23.96 -1.91
CA ASN A 243 0.31 -25.38 -2.24
C ASN A 243 -0.18 -25.73 -3.65
N LYS A 244 -0.66 -24.74 -4.43
CA LYS A 244 -1.27 -24.93 -5.75
C LYS A 244 -2.49 -25.89 -5.76
N GLU A 245 -3.24 -25.92 -4.66
CA GLU A 245 -4.40 -26.80 -4.46
C GLU A 245 -5.69 -26.16 -4.98
N VAL A 246 -5.91 -26.26 -6.30
CA VAL A 246 -7.08 -25.65 -6.97
C VAL A 246 -8.42 -26.22 -6.50
N THR A 247 -8.50 -27.53 -6.24
CA THR A 247 -9.74 -28.18 -5.80
C THR A 247 -10.18 -27.65 -4.43
N CYS A 248 -9.24 -27.52 -3.50
CA CYS A 248 -9.50 -26.91 -2.20
C CYS A 248 -9.92 -25.44 -2.33
N PHE A 249 -9.27 -24.68 -3.21
CA PHE A 249 -9.63 -23.29 -3.47
C PHE A 249 -11.07 -23.15 -4.00
N THR A 250 -11.49 -23.98 -4.96
CA THR A 250 -12.86 -23.95 -5.50
C THR A 250 -13.90 -24.26 -4.43
N VAL A 251 -13.70 -25.34 -3.66
CA VAL A 251 -14.61 -25.70 -2.55
C VAL A 251 -14.67 -24.58 -1.53
N LEU A 252 -13.53 -23.95 -1.21
CA LEU A 252 -13.47 -22.85 -0.27
C LEU A 252 -14.29 -21.63 -0.73
N VAL A 253 -14.21 -21.27 -2.03
CA VAL A 253 -15.01 -20.18 -2.61
C VAL A 253 -16.52 -20.47 -2.50
N GLU A 254 -16.93 -21.72 -2.73
CA GLU A 254 -18.34 -22.14 -2.59
C GLU A 254 -18.81 -22.08 -1.14
N GLN A 255 -18.02 -22.61 -0.20
CA GLN A 255 -18.39 -22.66 1.22
C GLN A 255 -18.51 -21.27 1.87
N TYR A 256 -17.70 -20.30 1.42
CA TYR A 256 -17.68 -18.94 1.95
C TYR A 256 -18.44 -17.93 1.07
N GLU A 257 -19.30 -18.40 0.16
CA GLU A 257 -20.03 -17.53 -0.78
C GLU A 257 -20.79 -16.39 -0.07
N SER A 258 -21.41 -16.66 1.08
CA SER A 258 -22.12 -15.64 1.86
C SER A 258 -21.22 -14.48 2.32
N GLU A 259 -19.98 -14.79 2.68
CA GLU A 259 -18.99 -13.78 3.09
C GLU A 259 -18.44 -13.03 1.88
N ILE A 260 -18.18 -13.73 0.78
CA ILE A 260 -17.67 -13.16 -0.46
C ILE A 260 -18.69 -12.18 -1.05
N ASN A 261 -19.98 -12.50 -0.98
CA ASN A 261 -21.06 -11.66 -1.51
C ASN A 261 -21.29 -10.36 -0.72
N ARG A 262 -20.62 -10.15 0.42
CA ARG A 262 -20.70 -8.88 1.18
C ARG A 262 -20.09 -7.71 0.42
N ASP A 263 -19.15 -7.98 -0.50
CA ASP A 263 -18.58 -6.98 -1.41
C ASP A 263 -18.63 -7.50 -2.87
N PRO A 264 -19.32 -6.79 -3.79
CA PRO A 264 -19.45 -7.22 -5.17
C PRO A 264 -18.11 -7.28 -5.93
N GLU A 265 -17.06 -6.61 -5.47
CA GLU A 265 -15.73 -6.64 -6.10
C GLU A 265 -14.99 -7.96 -5.85
N TYR A 266 -15.29 -8.68 -4.77
CA TYR A 266 -14.50 -9.85 -4.35
C TYR A 266 -14.50 -10.98 -5.38
N LYS A 267 -15.63 -11.19 -6.09
CA LYS A 267 -15.68 -12.18 -7.18
C LYS A 267 -14.68 -11.87 -8.29
N GLN A 268 -14.53 -10.61 -8.66
CA GLN A 268 -13.58 -10.20 -9.70
C GLN A 268 -12.13 -10.41 -9.26
N PHE A 269 -11.82 -10.15 -7.99
CA PHE A 269 -10.51 -10.48 -7.44
C PHE A 269 -10.27 -11.98 -7.41
N LEU A 270 -11.24 -12.79 -7.00
CA LEU A 270 -11.11 -14.25 -6.94
C LEU A 270 -10.94 -14.88 -8.33
N ASP A 271 -11.67 -14.39 -9.34
CA ASP A 271 -11.46 -14.80 -10.74
C ASP A 271 -10.02 -14.52 -11.18
N ARG A 272 -9.50 -13.33 -10.81
CA ARG A 272 -8.14 -12.93 -11.15
C ARG A 272 -7.10 -13.76 -10.41
N ILE A 273 -7.31 -14.04 -9.12
CA ILE A 273 -6.47 -14.92 -8.32
C ILE A 273 -6.46 -16.33 -8.92
N GLY A 274 -7.63 -16.83 -9.34
CA GLY A 274 -7.81 -18.08 -10.07
C GLY A 274 -6.92 -18.19 -11.31
N GLN A 275 -6.93 -17.16 -12.14
CA GLN A 275 -6.08 -17.06 -13.33
C GLN A 275 -4.59 -16.97 -12.99
N ILE A 276 -4.23 -16.25 -11.93
CA ILE A 276 -2.83 -15.97 -11.58
C ILE A 276 -2.11 -17.19 -11.02
N TYR A 277 -2.79 -17.96 -10.17
CA TYR A 277 -2.14 -19.01 -9.36
C TYR A 277 -2.54 -20.44 -9.75
N PHE A 278 -3.66 -20.62 -10.47
CA PHE A 278 -4.20 -21.94 -10.82
C PHE A 278 -4.51 -22.10 -12.31
N ASP A 279 -4.10 -21.13 -13.15
CA ASP A 279 -4.32 -21.12 -14.60
C ASP A 279 -5.80 -21.33 -15.02
N LEU A 280 -6.74 -20.88 -14.18
CA LEU A 280 -8.17 -20.97 -14.49
C LEU A 280 -8.53 -20.09 -15.69
N PRO A 281 -9.45 -20.54 -16.56
CA PRO A 281 -9.86 -19.78 -17.73
C PRO A 281 -10.54 -18.47 -17.33
N GLN A 282 -10.36 -17.44 -18.16
CA GLN A 282 -11.03 -16.16 -17.94
C GLN A 282 -12.56 -16.35 -18.06
N PRO A 283 -13.35 -15.98 -17.04
CA PRO A 283 -14.81 -16.07 -17.14
C PRO A 283 -15.30 -15.21 -18.30
N GLN A 284 -16.19 -15.76 -19.13
CA GLN A 284 -16.86 -14.99 -20.17
C GLN A 284 -17.97 -14.14 -19.55
N ILE A 285 -17.64 -12.94 -19.05
CA ILE A 285 -18.67 -11.97 -18.63
C ILE A 285 -18.44 -10.61 -19.30
N ALA A 286 -19.57 -10.06 -19.77
CA ALA A 286 -19.72 -8.90 -20.63
C ALA A 286 -19.05 -7.62 -20.09
N ARG A 287 -18.46 -6.86 -21.02
CA ARG A 287 -18.00 -5.48 -20.82
C ARG A 287 -19.09 -4.65 -20.13
N GLY A 288 -18.82 -4.09 -18.94
CA GLY A 288 -19.67 -3.02 -18.41
C GLY A 288 -19.58 -2.78 -16.92
N GLY A 289 -18.59 -2.01 -16.47
CA GLY A 289 -18.57 -1.44 -15.13
C GLY A 289 -17.47 -0.38 -15.00
N PHE A 290 -17.79 0.75 -14.36
CA PHE A 290 -16.87 1.88 -14.13
C PHE A 290 -15.56 1.45 -13.44
N LEU A 291 -15.60 0.38 -12.65
CA LEU A 291 -14.45 -0.21 -11.92
C LEU A 291 -13.59 -1.16 -12.77
N GLY A 292 -14.12 -1.69 -13.88
CA GLY A 292 -13.31 -2.33 -14.90
C GLY A 292 -12.25 -1.37 -15.45
N ASN A 293 -12.52 -0.06 -15.44
CA ASN A 293 -11.53 0.97 -15.75
C ASN A 293 -10.56 1.29 -14.60
N MET A 294 -10.85 0.94 -13.35
CA MET A 294 -9.94 1.12 -12.20
C MET A 294 -8.98 -0.06 -12.05
N ILE A 295 -9.44 -1.31 -12.21
CA ILE A 295 -8.57 -2.48 -12.36
C ILE A 295 -7.73 -2.32 -13.63
N LYS A 296 -8.35 -1.84 -14.72
CA LYS A 296 -7.60 -1.42 -15.90
C LYS A 296 -6.68 -0.25 -15.58
N GLY A 297 -7.02 0.71 -14.72
CA GLY A 297 -6.12 1.80 -14.29
C GLY A 297 -4.89 1.33 -13.52
N LEU A 298 -5.05 0.31 -12.67
CA LEU A 298 -3.95 -0.43 -12.02
C LEU A 298 -3.05 -1.15 -13.05
N LEU A 299 -3.63 -1.57 -14.18
CA LEU A 299 -2.99 -2.30 -15.29
C LEU A 299 -2.51 -1.43 -16.48
N LYS A 300 -3.08 -0.24 -16.72
CA LYS A 300 -2.85 0.57 -17.94
C LYS A 300 -1.58 1.42 -17.86
N THR A 301 -0.82 1.29 -16.78
CA THR A 301 0.57 1.73 -16.74
C THR A 301 1.51 0.80 -17.52
N SER A 302 1.02 -0.31 -18.08
CA SER A 302 1.81 -1.26 -18.89
C SER A 302 1.29 -1.55 -20.31
N GLU A 303 0.22 -0.93 -20.79
CA GLU A 303 -0.26 -1.16 -22.17
C GLU A 303 0.21 -0.06 -23.11
N ASN A 304 1.50 -0.09 -23.43
CA ASN A 304 2.05 0.44 -24.68
C ASN A 304 3.26 -0.40 -25.06
N GLU A 305 3.04 -1.70 -25.27
CA GLU A 305 3.92 -2.56 -26.08
C GLU A 305 3.12 -3.79 -26.51
N SER A 306 3.29 -4.15 -27.76
CA SER A 306 2.54 -5.16 -28.50
C SER A 306 2.59 -6.56 -27.89
N GLY A 307 1.42 -7.21 -27.79
CA GLY A 307 1.19 -8.63 -28.09
C GLY A 307 2.28 -9.64 -27.71
N THR A 308 2.75 -9.62 -26.47
CA THR A 308 3.57 -10.69 -25.90
C THR A 308 2.90 -11.20 -24.64
N THR A 309 2.66 -12.51 -24.60
CA THR A 309 2.14 -13.25 -23.45
C THR A 309 3.01 -12.89 -22.24
N GLU A 310 2.48 -12.11 -21.28
CA GLU A 310 3.25 -11.71 -20.11
C GLU A 310 3.67 -12.97 -19.35
N GLU A 311 4.96 -13.31 -19.34
CA GLU A 311 5.48 -14.37 -18.47
C GLU A 311 5.16 -14.03 -17.01
N PHE A 312 4.28 -14.87 -16.43
CA PHE A 312 3.57 -14.72 -15.17
C PHE A 312 4.40 -15.15 -13.95
N GLU A 313 5.65 -14.68 -13.86
CA GLU A 313 6.51 -15.06 -12.73
C GLU A 313 6.26 -14.19 -11.50
N THR A 314 5.95 -14.84 -10.37
CA THR A 314 5.95 -14.24 -9.04
C THR A 314 7.38 -13.95 -8.61
N ASP A 315 7.64 -12.78 -8.00
CA ASP A 315 8.98 -12.45 -7.49
C ASP A 315 9.43 -13.49 -6.45
N SER A 316 10.69 -13.91 -6.50
CA SER A 316 11.22 -14.94 -5.60
C SER A 316 11.07 -14.60 -4.12
N GLU A 317 11.06 -13.32 -3.76
CA GLU A 317 10.81 -12.86 -2.38
C GLU A 317 9.38 -13.08 -1.90
N GLU A 318 8.43 -13.15 -2.83
CA GLU A 318 7.00 -13.31 -2.58
C GLU A 318 6.54 -14.77 -2.70
N VAL A 319 7.42 -15.69 -3.11
CA VAL A 319 7.14 -17.12 -3.09
C VAL A 319 6.85 -17.56 -1.65
N LEU A 320 5.70 -18.20 -1.48
CA LEU A 320 5.20 -18.66 -0.19
C LEU A 320 5.18 -20.18 -0.18
N HIS A 321 5.89 -20.78 0.78
CA HIS A 321 5.87 -22.21 1.04
C HIS A 321 5.29 -22.43 2.44
N ILE A 322 4.15 -23.11 2.50
CA ILE A 322 3.50 -23.50 3.76
C ILE A 322 3.42 -25.03 3.74
N PRO A 323 4.25 -25.74 4.51
CA PRO A 323 4.18 -27.18 4.58
C PRO A 323 2.82 -27.58 5.19
N LEU A 324 2.05 -28.38 4.44
CA LEU A 324 0.86 -29.04 4.95
C LEU A 324 1.30 -30.16 5.90
N ASN A 325 1.46 -29.86 7.18
CA ASN A 325 1.74 -30.89 8.18
C ASN A 325 0.43 -31.60 8.53
N ASN A 326 0.23 -32.77 7.91
CA ASN A 326 -0.86 -33.72 8.11
C ASN A 326 -2.28 -33.21 7.76
N GLU A 327 -3.06 -34.13 7.19
CA GLU A 327 -4.39 -34.00 6.56
C GLU A 327 -5.53 -33.45 7.46
N THR A 328 -5.21 -32.82 8.59
CA THR A 328 -6.17 -32.35 9.61
C THR A 328 -6.44 -30.84 9.62
N GLU A 329 -5.67 -30.00 8.91
CA GLU A 329 -5.97 -28.54 8.89
C GLU A 329 -6.90 -28.11 7.75
N CYS A 330 -7.02 -28.88 6.66
CA CYS A 330 -7.91 -28.54 5.54
C CYS A 330 -9.37 -28.99 5.72
N LEU A 331 -9.69 -29.87 6.68
CA LEU A 331 -11.01 -30.53 6.72
C LEU A 331 -11.68 -30.69 8.11
N VAL A 332 -11.10 -30.19 9.21
CA VAL A 332 -11.69 -30.43 10.55
C VAL A 332 -12.76 -29.39 10.95
N GLY A 333 -13.00 -28.36 10.13
CA GLY A 333 -14.07 -27.38 10.38
C GLY A 333 -15.50 -27.90 10.12
N THR A 334 -15.66 -29.05 9.47
CA THR A 334 -16.97 -29.53 9.00
C THR A 334 -17.18 -31.00 9.32
N SER A 335 -17.37 -31.35 10.60
CA SER A 335 -18.18 -32.52 11.02
C SER A 335 -18.21 -32.67 12.54
N LYS A 336 -19.33 -32.24 13.15
CA LYS A 336 -20.01 -32.72 14.39
C LYS A 336 -20.87 -31.55 14.91
N SER A 337 -22.18 -31.62 15.10
CA SER A 337 -23.20 -32.64 14.89
C SER A 337 -24.56 -31.94 15.00
N LYS A 338 -25.35 -31.91 13.92
CA LYS A 338 -26.82 -32.00 14.04
C LYS A 338 -27.10 -33.45 14.41
N LEU A 339 -27.56 -33.70 15.64
CA LEU A 339 -28.42 -34.80 16.11
C LEU A 339 -28.17 -35.03 17.60
N ALA A 340 -29.08 -34.55 18.44
CA ALA A 340 -29.49 -35.21 19.69
C ALA A 340 -30.73 -34.48 20.23
N SER A 341 -31.89 -34.84 19.68
CA SER A 341 -33.18 -34.67 20.34
C SER A 341 -33.45 -35.90 21.21
N GLU A 342 -33.98 -35.64 22.40
CA GLU A 342 -34.65 -36.55 23.34
C GLU A 342 -33.79 -37.56 24.13
N VAL A 343 -33.80 -37.43 25.46
CA VAL A 343 -34.62 -38.26 26.38
C VAL A 343 -34.27 -37.85 27.83
N PHE A 344 -35.27 -37.38 28.58
CA PHE A 344 -35.24 -37.28 30.05
C PHE A 344 -35.31 -38.68 30.68
N PRO A 345 -34.80 -38.86 31.91
CA PRO A 345 -35.78 -39.12 32.97
C PRO A 345 -35.54 -38.35 34.28
N LYS A 346 -36.67 -38.22 34.98
CA LYS A 346 -36.94 -37.57 36.28
C LYS A 346 -36.38 -38.34 37.48
N ASN A 347 -36.29 -37.59 38.59
CA ASN A 347 -36.59 -37.91 40.02
C ASN A 347 -35.43 -37.48 40.94
N ALA A 348 -35.59 -36.87 42.12
CA ALA A 348 -36.72 -36.38 42.92
C ALA A 348 -36.11 -35.41 43.97
N ALA A 349 -36.65 -34.19 44.15
CA ALA A 349 -37.48 -33.74 45.27
C ALA A 349 -36.84 -33.68 46.67
N HIS A 350 -36.61 -32.46 47.18
CA HIS A 350 -37.06 -31.93 48.50
C HIS A 350 -36.64 -30.44 48.58
N ASN A 351 -37.60 -29.49 48.63
CA ASN A 351 -38.18 -28.87 49.84
C ASN A 351 -37.13 -28.06 50.63
N ASP A 352 -37.29 -26.80 51.04
CA ASP A 352 -38.44 -25.91 51.21
C ASP A 352 -37.93 -24.47 51.43
N ALA A 353 -38.86 -23.51 51.39
CA ALA A 353 -38.88 -22.22 52.12
C ALA A 353 -38.25 -20.96 51.47
N VAL A 354 -39.16 -20.13 50.95
CA VAL A 354 -39.08 -18.65 50.86
C VAL A 354 -39.77 -18.08 52.13
N PRO A 355 -39.23 -17.00 52.73
CA PRO A 355 -39.96 -15.71 52.73
C PRO A 355 -39.01 -14.54 52.41
N ASP A 356 -39.31 -13.66 51.46
CA ASP A 356 -40.20 -12.49 51.52
C ASP A 356 -39.79 -11.40 52.53
N ASN A 357 -39.29 -10.27 51.98
CA ASN A 357 -39.32 -8.87 52.47
C ASN A 357 -38.47 -8.03 51.48
N MET A 358 -39.04 -7.13 50.66
CA MET A 358 -39.37 -5.71 50.97
C MET A 358 -38.25 -5.02 51.78
N ASP A 359 -37.56 -3.98 51.32
CA ASP A 359 -38.07 -2.73 50.73
C ASP A 359 -37.02 -2.00 49.87
N LEU A 360 -37.54 -1.13 49.01
CA LEU A 360 -36.85 -0.05 48.31
C LEU A 360 -36.74 1.18 49.21
N ASP A 361 -35.58 1.82 49.22
CA ASP A 361 -35.37 3.27 49.07
C ASP A 361 -33.92 3.54 48.64
#